data_AF-A0A6A1WD03-F1
#
_entry.id   AF-A0A6A1WD03-F1
#
_cell.length_a   1.000
_cell.length_b   1.000
_cell.length_c   1.000
_cell.angle_alpha   90.00
_cell.angle_beta   90.00
_cell.angle_gamma   90.00
#
_symmetry.space_group_name_H-M   'P 1'
#
loop_
_entity.id
_entity.type
_entity.pdbx_description
1 polymer ?
#
loop_
_entity_poly.entity_id
_entity_poly.type
_entity_poly.pdbx_seq_one_letter_code
_entity_poly.pdbx_strand_id
1 'polypeptide(L)'
;MATGNTSGTTWESAADFFRSKDYRTSAEMFEKSLLYIPSDTETKILRAKGFRVLCLCHLGLCQLDQAHEYVNEAEKLDPNIACAFLKFKIYLQKNDHDGAITQIQAMPTCLDFTTDFLSLSAHEAIASHALPVAVAALLNLLNFYTTGKSMPIAEIVVLRSMVTILSQEPSKELEVLKFVKRARNRATELGPDLFFGKGEVGRRERNWFAVTSWNFGTRTGKESNYKLCAEFLRLASEFYCLPIDGQMEQNNVMVCKSLVLAISATIALESQMKTSLSESEVKQAVEVLDRAGKILKSISTCPRLNDDEIITLEPDLFFIYTFTAYDIRGRLNDLAAQQLLVKSFACSKACNPKYLLQIGLSASQGPRSNPEVATFALNECLSASLSSPSPDYQNVALIMRKLIALTSIHKGDTDDDAVYRMYKQAYQIMVGLKEGEYPTEEGKWLAMTAWNRAAMPVRMGQIEMAKKWMDVGLDFAKRIPGMNSYTACMEDFVDGVRKKFPCAE
;
A
#
# COMPACT_ATOMS: atom_id res chain seq x y z
N MET A 1 -31.53 -32.32 -67.71
CA MET A 1 -30.69 -32.91 -66.66
C MET A 1 -29.24 -32.52 -66.88
N ALA A 2 -28.79 -31.40 -66.31
CA ALA A 2 -27.37 -31.04 -66.18
C ALA A 2 -27.18 -29.86 -65.20
N THR A 3 -27.95 -29.81 -64.11
CA THR A 3 -27.89 -28.71 -63.10
C THR A 3 -27.46 -29.19 -61.72
N GLY A 4 -26.86 -30.38 -61.64
CA GLY A 4 -26.64 -31.07 -60.36
C GLY A 4 -25.26 -30.93 -59.71
N ASN A 5 -24.23 -30.41 -60.39
CA ASN A 5 -22.85 -30.52 -59.87
C ASN A 5 -21.98 -29.25 -59.96
N THR A 6 -22.40 -28.19 -60.66
CA THR A 6 -21.56 -26.99 -60.83
C THR A 6 -21.48 -26.16 -59.55
N SER A 7 -22.57 -26.03 -58.80
CA SER A 7 -22.61 -25.27 -57.54
C SER A 7 -21.72 -25.86 -56.44
N GLY A 8 -21.59 -27.20 -56.38
CA GLY A 8 -20.69 -27.88 -55.43
C GLY A 8 -19.22 -27.64 -55.77
N THR A 9 -18.85 -27.78 -57.06
CA THR A 9 -17.47 -27.56 -57.52
C THR A 9 -17.00 -26.11 -57.38
N THR A 10 -17.87 -25.13 -57.59
CA THR A 10 -17.52 -23.70 -57.41
C THR A 10 -17.39 -23.33 -55.94
N TRP A 11 -18.18 -23.95 -55.07
CA TRP A 11 -18.09 -23.75 -53.63
C TRP A 11 -16.79 -24.33 -53.03
N GLU A 12 -16.40 -25.54 -53.43
CA GLU A 12 -15.14 -26.15 -53.01
C GLU A 12 -13.93 -25.34 -53.47
N SER A 13 -13.94 -24.89 -54.73
CA SER A 13 -12.90 -24.01 -55.26
C SER A 13 -12.84 -22.67 -54.51
N ALA A 14 -13.99 -22.06 -54.20
CA ALA A 14 -14.04 -20.83 -53.40
C ALA A 14 -13.45 -21.04 -51.99
N ALA A 15 -13.72 -22.19 -51.36
CA ALA A 15 -13.16 -22.54 -50.06
C ALA A 15 -11.64 -22.73 -50.11
N ASP A 16 -11.07 -23.25 -51.20
CA ASP A 16 -9.62 -23.37 -51.39
C ASP A 16 -8.94 -22.00 -51.52
N PHE A 17 -9.55 -21.06 -52.25
CA PHE A 17 -9.07 -19.68 -52.31
C PHE A 17 -9.16 -18.98 -50.95
N PHE A 18 -10.24 -19.22 -50.19
CA PHE A 18 -10.37 -18.71 -48.82
C PHE A 18 -9.24 -19.22 -47.91
N ARG A 19 -8.94 -20.52 -47.97
CA ARG A 19 -7.83 -21.13 -47.20
C ARG A 19 -6.47 -20.58 -47.61
N SER A 20 -6.31 -20.22 -48.88
CA SER A 20 -5.11 -19.58 -49.44
C SER A 20 -5.02 -18.08 -49.15
N LYS A 21 -5.97 -17.52 -48.39
CA LYS A 21 -6.10 -16.08 -48.06
C LYS A 21 -6.32 -15.16 -49.26
N ASP A 22 -6.71 -15.70 -50.41
CA ASP A 22 -7.18 -14.91 -51.54
C ASP A 22 -8.66 -14.58 -51.35
N TYR A 23 -8.92 -13.64 -50.44
CA TYR A 23 -10.28 -13.27 -50.05
C TYR A 23 -11.07 -12.61 -51.18
N ARG A 24 -10.40 -11.98 -52.16
CA ARG A 24 -11.04 -11.32 -53.29
C ARG A 24 -11.62 -12.36 -54.26
N THR A 25 -10.80 -13.28 -54.74
CA THR A 25 -11.27 -14.33 -55.67
C THR A 25 -12.23 -15.29 -54.97
N SER A 26 -12.02 -15.56 -53.68
CA SER A 26 -12.96 -16.30 -52.84
C SER A 26 -14.35 -15.63 -52.80
N ALA A 27 -14.43 -14.32 -52.53
CA ALA A 27 -15.71 -13.61 -52.47
C ALA A 27 -16.47 -13.68 -53.80
N GLU A 28 -15.81 -13.39 -54.92
CA GLU A 28 -16.43 -13.43 -56.25
C GLU A 28 -16.99 -14.82 -56.60
N MET A 29 -16.30 -15.89 -56.19
CA MET A 29 -16.74 -17.27 -56.43
C MET A 29 -17.89 -17.68 -55.50
N PHE A 30 -17.90 -17.23 -54.25
CA PHE A 30 -19.02 -17.45 -53.33
C PHE A 30 -20.28 -16.68 -53.75
N GLU A 31 -20.16 -15.43 -54.22
CA GLU A 31 -21.28 -14.65 -54.75
C GLU A 31 -21.92 -15.35 -55.96
N LYS A 32 -21.09 -15.80 -56.92
CA LYS A 32 -21.57 -16.59 -58.07
C LYS A 32 -22.24 -17.87 -57.64
N SER A 33 -21.69 -18.58 -56.65
CA SER A 33 -22.28 -19.83 -56.14
C SER A 33 -23.64 -19.60 -55.47
N LEU A 34 -23.82 -18.49 -54.74
CA LEU A 34 -25.09 -18.13 -54.10
C LEU A 34 -26.22 -17.83 -55.09
N LEU A 35 -25.91 -17.40 -56.33
CA LEU A 35 -26.91 -17.20 -57.39
C LEU A 35 -27.60 -18.49 -57.83
N TYR A 36 -26.90 -19.63 -57.69
CA TYR A 36 -27.40 -20.94 -58.07
C TYR A 36 -28.15 -21.66 -56.94
N ILE A 37 -28.18 -21.09 -55.73
CA ILE A 37 -28.92 -21.63 -54.58
C ILE A 37 -30.32 -21.03 -54.59
N PRO A 38 -31.40 -21.84 -54.73
CA PRO A 38 -32.77 -21.35 -54.68
C PRO A 38 -33.11 -20.64 -53.35
N SER A 39 -34.16 -19.83 -53.32
CA SER A 39 -34.58 -19.09 -52.12
C SER A 39 -35.71 -19.80 -51.37
N ASP A 40 -35.63 -21.12 -51.26
CA ASP A 40 -36.62 -21.98 -50.61
C ASP A 40 -36.29 -22.26 -49.14
N THR A 41 -37.28 -22.75 -48.39
CA THR A 41 -37.16 -22.96 -46.93
C THR A 41 -36.07 -23.98 -46.57
N GLU A 42 -35.79 -24.95 -47.43
CA GLU A 42 -34.78 -25.99 -47.20
C GLU A 42 -33.34 -25.50 -47.38
N THR A 43 -33.11 -24.54 -48.28
CA THR A 43 -31.77 -23.99 -48.56
C THR A 43 -31.44 -22.73 -47.74
N LYS A 44 -32.38 -22.24 -46.93
CA LYS A 44 -32.23 -21.06 -46.06
C LYS A 44 -30.95 -21.08 -45.22
N ILE A 45 -30.64 -22.24 -44.60
CA ILE A 45 -29.44 -22.43 -43.76
C ILE A 45 -28.16 -22.41 -44.61
N LEU A 46 -28.19 -23.01 -45.81
CA LEU A 46 -27.05 -23.02 -46.73
C LEU A 46 -26.74 -21.61 -47.25
N ARG A 47 -27.79 -20.83 -47.55
CA ARG A 47 -27.66 -19.43 -47.97
C ARG A 47 -27.11 -18.56 -46.85
N ALA A 48 -27.58 -18.74 -45.61
CA ALA A 48 -27.03 -18.05 -44.44
C ALA A 48 -25.53 -18.36 -44.24
N LYS A 49 -25.12 -19.63 -44.40
CA LYS A 49 -23.70 -20.02 -44.39
C LYS A 49 -22.90 -19.28 -45.46
N GLY A 50 -23.42 -19.17 -46.69
CA GLY A 50 -22.77 -18.43 -47.76
C GLY A 50 -22.59 -16.95 -47.43
N PHE A 51 -23.61 -16.30 -46.90
CA PHE A 51 -23.49 -14.91 -46.45
C PHE A 51 -22.47 -14.72 -45.32
N ARG A 52 -22.36 -15.66 -44.36
CA ARG A 52 -21.30 -15.61 -43.34
C ARG A 52 -19.90 -15.75 -43.92
N VAL A 53 -19.72 -16.61 -44.92
CA VAL A 53 -18.42 -16.77 -45.59
C VAL A 53 -18.07 -15.53 -46.41
N LEU A 54 -19.04 -14.91 -47.10
CA LEU A 54 -18.83 -13.61 -47.75
C LEU A 54 -18.46 -12.53 -46.74
N CYS A 55 -19.17 -12.44 -45.61
CA CYS A 55 -18.81 -11.56 -44.51
C CYS A 55 -17.35 -11.77 -44.07
N LEU A 56 -16.89 -13.01 -43.92
CA LEU A 56 -15.50 -13.30 -43.56
C LEU A 56 -14.50 -12.86 -44.64
N CYS A 57 -14.84 -13.03 -45.93
CA CYS A 57 -14.00 -12.56 -47.04
C CYS A 57 -13.87 -11.03 -47.00
N HIS A 58 -14.98 -10.31 -46.89
CA HIS A 58 -14.98 -8.85 -46.82
C HIS A 58 -14.32 -8.32 -45.53
N LEU A 59 -14.43 -9.04 -44.41
CA LEU A 59 -13.69 -8.75 -43.18
C LEU A 59 -12.16 -8.88 -43.41
N GLY A 60 -11.73 -9.92 -44.11
CA GLY A 60 -10.32 -10.13 -44.49
C GLY A 60 -9.78 -9.07 -45.47
N LEU A 61 -10.65 -8.47 -46.28
CA LEU A 61 -10.35 -7.34 -47.17
C LEU A 61 -10.50 -5.97 -46.50
N CYS A 62 -10.82 -5.92 -45.20
CA CYS A 62 -11.13 -4.70 -44.45
C CYS A 62 -12.29 -3.86 -45.03
N GLN A 63 -13.22 -4.48 -45.76
CA GLN A 63 -14.43 -3.86 -46.31
C GLN A 63 -15.58 -3.99 -45.31
N LEU A 64 -15.52 -3.20 -44.24
CA LEU A 64 -16.34 -3.40 -43.04
C LEU A 64 -17.84 -3.15 -43.26
N ASP A 65 -18.23 -2.26 -44.17
CA ASP A 65 -19.64 -1.98 -44.46
C ASP A 65 -20.30 -3.13 -45.22
N GLN A 66 -19.62 -3.66 -46.25
CA GLN A 66 -20.08 -4.83 -46.99
C GLN A 66 -20.14 -6.07 -46.11
N ALA A 67 -19.13 -6.29 -45.26
CA ALA A 67 -19.16 -7.36 -44.27
C ALA A 67 -20.37 -7.24 -43.33
N HIS A 68 -20.72 -6.01 -42.93
CA HIS A 68 -21.86 -5.73 -42.07
C HIS A 68 -23.20 -6.02 -42.74
N GLU A 69 -23.36 -5.66 -44.02
CA GLU A 69 -24.55 -6.00 -44.80
C GLU A 69 -24.73 -7.52 -44.91
N TYR A 70 -23.67 -8.25 -45.28
CA TYR A 70 -23.74 -9.70 -45.43
C TYR A 70 -24.07 -10.43 -44.13
N VAL A 71 -23.53 -10.01 -42.98
CA VAL A 71 -23.89 -10.64 -41.69
C VAL A 71 -25.33 -10.32 -41.26
N ASN A 72 -25.87 -9.15 -41.60
CA ASN A 72 -27.27 -8.80 -41.35
C ASN A 72 -28.22 -9.65 -42.20
N GLU A 73 -27.88 -9.90 -43.47
CA GLU A 73 -28.64 -10.82 -44.32
C GLU A 73 -28.54 -12.27 -43.83
N ALA A 74 -27.37 -12.70 -43.34
CA ALA A 74 -27.21 -14.02 -42.73
C ALA A 74 -28.09 -14.19 -41.47
N GLU A 75 -28.15 -13.17 -40.61
CA GLU A 75 -28.94 -13.20 -39.37
C GLU A 75 -30.45 -13.23 -39.63
N LYS A 76 -30.96 -12.49 -40.64
CA LYS A 76 -32.37 -12.57 -41.05
C LYS A 76 -32.79 -13.99 -41.42
N LEU A 77 -31.86 -14.74 -42.02
CA LEU A 77 -32.11 -16.11 -42.46
C LEU A 77 -31.93 -17.14 -41.34
N ASP A 78 -30.87 -17.02 -40.55
CA ASP A 78 -30.51 -17.96 -39.48
C ASP A 78 -29.79 -17.20 -38.34
N PRO A 79 -30.54 -16.67 -37.35
CA PRO A 79 -29.95 -16.00 -36.19
C PRO A 79 -29.24 -17.01 -35.30
N ASN A 80 -27.92 -16.89 -35.18
CA ASN A 80 -27.09 -17.79 -34.37
C ASN A 80 -25.82 -17.11 -33.83
N ILE A 81 -25.07 -17.82 -32.99
CA ILE A 81 -23.86 -17.28 -32.35
C ILE A 81 -22.81 -16.83 -33.37
N ALA A 82 -22.73 -17.48 -34.52
CA ALA A 82 -21.78 -17.11 -35.57
C ALA A 82 -22.08 -15.71 -36.14
N CYS A 83 -23.36 -15.36 -36.33
CA CYS A 83 -23.76 -14.01 -36.74
C CYS A 83 -23.40 -12.96 -35.67
N ALA A 84 -23.72 -13.21 -34.40
CA ALA A 84 -23.39 -12.30 -33.29
C ALA A 84 -21.87 -12.10 -33.13
N PHE A 85 -21.09 -13.18 -33.25
CA PHE A 85 -19.63 -13.12 -33.18
C PHE A 85 -19.03 -12.36 -34.37
N LEU A 86 -19.50 -12.60 -35.60
CA LEU A 86 -19.04 -11.83 -36.78
C LEU A 86 -19.37 -10.34 -36.66
N LYS A 87 -20.56 -9.98 -36.17
CA LYS A 87 -20.91 -8.58 -35.88
C LYS A 87 -19.97 -7.96 -34.85
N PHE A 88 -19.69 -8.67 -33.76
CA PHE A 88 -18.70 -8.26 -32.77
C PHE A 88 -17.34 -7.96 -33.42
N LYS A 89 -16.84 -8.84 -34.29
CA LYS A 89 -15.56 -8.64 -35.00
C LYS A 89 -15.57 -7.39 -35.88
N ILE A 90 -16.67 -7.15 -36.58
CA ILE A 90 -16.84 -5.95 -37.41
C ILE A 90 -16.82 -4.70 -36.55
N TYR A 91 -17.59 -4.65 -35.46
CA TYR A 91 -17.62 -3.50 -34.55
C TYR A 91 -16.25 -3.24 -33.93
N LEU A 92 -15.53 -4.30 -33.55
CA LEU A 92 -14.17 -4.21 -33.03
C LEU A 92 -13.21 -3.58 -34.05
N GLN A 93 -13.26 -4.00 -35.32
CA GLN A 93 -12.44 -3.41 -36.39
C GLN A 93 -12.86 -1.98 -36.76
N LYS A 94 -14.14 -1.63 -36.56
CA LYS A 94 -14.66 -0.25 -36.74
C LYS A 94 -14.31 0.69 -35.59
N ASN A 95 -13.66 0.21 -34.52
CA ASN A 95 -13.47 0.92 -33.25
C ASN A 95 -14.79 1.36 -32.57
N ASP A 96 -15.89 0.66 -32.85
CA ASP A 96 -17.18 0.88 -32.18
C ASP A 96 -17.27 -0.01 -30.93
N HIS A 97 -16.83 0.53 -29.80
CA HIS A 97 -16.80 -0.20 -28.53
C HIS A 97 -18.21 -0.51 -27.99
N ASP A 98 -19.16 0.40 -28.13
CA ASP A 98 -20.53 0.22 -27.63
C ASP A 98 -21.27 -0.84 -28.44
N GLY A 99 -21.11 -0.82 -29.77
CA GLY A 99 -21.61 -1.87 -30.66
C GLY A 99 -21.02 -3.23 -30.31
N ALA A 100 -19.70 -3.30 -30.10
CA ALA A 100 -19.02 -4.55 -29.73
C ALA A 100 -19.50 -5.09 -28.36
N ILE A 101 -19.64 -4.23 -27.35
CA ILE A 101 -20.15 -4.61 -26.02
C ILE A 101 -21.59 -5.12 -26.11
N THR A 102 -22.43 -4.46 -26.90
CA THR A 102 -23.82 -4.89 -27.12
C THR A 102 -23.87 -6.29 -27.74
N GLN A 103 -23.00 -6.58 -28.71
CA GLN A 103 -22.91 -7.93 -29.28
C GLN A 103 -22.43 -8.97 -28.26
N ILE A 104 -21.41 -8.67 -27.44
CA ILE A 104 -20.96 -9.56 -26.35
C ILE A 104 -22.11 -9.88 -25.38
N GLN A 105 -22.95 -8.90 -25.04
CA GLN A 105 -24.10 -9.09 -24.17
C GLN A 105 -25.24 -9.89 -24.84
N ALA A 106 -25.35 -9.83 -26.16
CA ALA A 106 -26.33 -10.59 -26.93
C ALA A 106 -25.93 -12.06 -27.11
N MET A 107 -24.62 -12.37 -27.22
CA MET A 107 -24.12 -13.74 -27.47
C MET A 107 -24.73 -14.82 -26.56
N PRO A 108 -24.88 -14.63 -25.24
CA PRO A 108 -25.49 -15.64 -24.36
C PRO A 108 -26.97 -15.96 -24.62
N THR A 109 -27.67 -15.13 -25.41
CA THR A 109 -29.09 -15.34 -25.74
C THR A 109 -29.25 -16.29 -26.94
N CYS A 110 -28.17 -16.57 -27.69
CA CYS A 110 -28.17 -17.52 -28.79
C CYS A 110 -28.29 -18.96 -28.29
N LEU A 111 -29.12 -19.78 -28.96
CA LEU A 111 -29.37 -21.17 -28.57
C LEU A 111 -28.13 -22.06 -28.66
N ASP A 112 -27.21 -21.75 -29.58
CA ASP A 112 -25.97 -22.47 -29.84
C ASP A 112 -24.74 -21.87 -29.14
N PHE A 113 -24.97 -21.01 -28.14
CA PHE A 113 -23.91 -20.32 -27.41
C PHE A 113 -23.05 -21.29 -26.58
N THR A 114 -21.73 -21.15 -26.72
CA THR A 114 -20.73 -21.72 -25.81
C THR A 114 -19.89 -20.61 -25.18
N THR A 115 -19.40 -20.85 -23.97
CA THR A 115 -18.57 -19.89 -23.22
C THR A 115 -17.22 -19.60 -23.90
N ASP A 116 -16.79 -20.46 -24.84
CA ASP A 116 -15.62 -20.26 -25.70
C ASP A 116 -15.69 -18.95 -26.48
N PHE A 117 -16.87 -18.56 -26.97
CA PHE A 117 -17.04 -17.33 -27.74
C PHE A 117 -16.76 -16.08 -26.90
N LEU A 118 -17.06 -16.08 -25.60
CA LEU A 118 -16.70 -14.98 -24.71
C LEU A 118 -15.20 -14.94 -24.44
N SER A 119 -14.55 -16.10 -24.29
CA SER A 119 -13.10 -16.18 -24.17
C SER A 119 -12.39 -15.68 -25.43
N LEU A 120 -12.88 -16.07 -26.62
CA LEU A 120 -12.36 -15.59 -27.89
C LEU A 120 -12.58 -14.09 -28.04
N SER A 121 -13.76 -13.58 -27.68
CA SER A 121 -14.07 -12.15 -27.71
C SER A 121 -13.11 -11.34 -26.82
N ALA A 122 -12.79 -11.86 -25.63
CA ALA A 122 -11.80 -11.24 -24.75
C ALA A 122 -10.40 -11.22 -25.37
N HIS A 123 -9.93 -12.35 -25.95
CA HIS A 123 -8.63 -12.42 -26.61
C HIS A 123 -8.54 -11.47 -27.82
N GLU A 124 -9.57 -11.43 -28.67
CA GLU A 124 -9.59 -10.55 -29.83
C GLU A 124 -9.62 -9.06 -29.42
N ALA A 125 -10.38 -8.71 -28.38
CA ALA A 125 -10.42 -7.35 -27.85
C ALA A 125 -9.07 -6.91 -27.25
N ILE A 126 -8.37 -7.80 -26.54
CA ILE A 126 -7.02 -7.55 -26.02
C ILE A 126 -6.03 -7.35 -27.18
N ALA A 127 -6.06 -8.23 -28.18
CA ALA A 127 -5.18 -8.14 -29.35
C ALA A 127 -5.42 -6.87 -30.17
N SER A 128 -6.65 -6.34 -30.15
CA SER A 128 -7.04 -5.10 -30.82
C SER A 128 -6.88 -3.85 -29.95
N HIS A 129 -6.30 -3.98 -28.75
CA HIS A 129 -6.17 -2.89 -27.75
C HIS A 129 -7.49 -2.22 -27.33
N ALA A 130 -8.64 -2.89 -27.51
CA ALA A 130 -9.95 -2.42 -27.09
C ALA A 130 -10.24 -2.82 -25.63
N LEU A 131 -9.55 -2.19 -24.68
CA LEU A 131 -9.62 -2.56 -23.25
C LEU A 131 -11.04 -2.56 -22.65
N PRO A 132 -11.93 -1.58 -22.94
CA PRO A 132 -13.29 -1.58 -22.40
C PRO A 132 -14.11 -2.81 -22.86
N VAL A 133 -13.92 -3.21 -24.12
CA VAL A 133 -14.58 -4.37 -24.73
C VAL A 133 -14.06 -5.67 -24.12
N ALA A 134 -12.74 -5.76 -23.88
CA ALA A 134 -12.13 -6.90 -23.20
C ALA A 134 -12.64 -7.05 -21.76
N VAL A 135 -12.76 -5.93 -21.01
CA VAL A 135 -13.34 -5.91 -19.66
C VAL A 135 -14.79 -6.41 -19.68
N ALA A 136 -15.61 -5.96 -20.64
CA ALA A 136 -16.99 -6.42 -20.77
C ALA A 136 -17.10 -7.92 -21.09
N ALA A 137 -16.25 -8.44 -21.98
CA ALA A 137 -16.19 -9.87 -22.31
C ALA A 137 -15.80 -10.71 -21.08
N LEU A 138 -14.74 -10.33 -20.37
CA LEU A 138 -14.29 -11.03 -19.17
C LEU A 138 -15.32 -10.94 -18.03
N LEU A 139 -16.03 -9.81 -17.88
CA LEU A 139 -17.11 -9.63 -16.90
C LEU A 139 -18.26 -10.60 -17.16
N ASN A 140 -18.70 -10.71 -18.41
CA ASN A 140 -19.73 -11.68 -18.78
C ASN A 140 -19.27 -13.11 -18.55
N LEU A 141 -18.00 -13.42 -18.87
CA LEU A 141 -17.42 -14.73 -18.59
C LEU A 141 -17.44 -15.04 -17.08
N LEU A 142 -17.12 -14.06 -16.22
CA LEU A 142 -17.16 -14.18 -14.76
C LEU A 142 -18.56 -14.48 -14.20
N ASN A 143 -19.64 -14.07 -14.88
CA ASN A 143 -21.01 -14.37 -14.46
C ASN A 143 -21.38 -15.84 -14.69
N PHE A 144 -20.69 -16.55 -15.57
CA PHE A 144 -20.95 -17.98 -15.81
C PHE A 144 -20.26 -18.89 -14.79
N TYR A 145 -19.14 -18.49 -14.18
CA TYR A 145 -18.49 -19.28 -13.12
C TYR A 145 -19.37 -19.46 -11.89
N THR A 146 -20.19 -18.46 -11.55
CA THR A 146 -21.16 -18.56 -10.44
C THR A 146 -22.32 -19.51 -10.74
N THR A 147 -22.55 -19.85 -12.02
CA THR A 147 -23.61 -20.76 -12.46
C THR A 147 -23.17 -22.22 -12.58
N GLY A 148 -21.90 -22.53 -12.32
CA GLY A 148 -21.36 -23.89 -12.34
C GLY A 148 -21.28 -24.54 -13.73
N LYS A 149 -21.39 -23.75 -14.81
CA LYS A 149 -21.21 -24.26 -16.19
C LYS A 149 -19.78 -24.72 -16.43
N SER A 150 -19.59 -25.62 -17.39
CA SER A 150 -18.25 -25.97 -17.87
C SER A 150 -17.58 -24.74 -18.46
N MET A 151 -16.36 -24.43 -18.00
CA MET A 151 -15.63 -23.22 -18.38
C MET A 151 -14.35 -23.58 -19.14
N PRO A 152 -14.03 -22.87 -20.22
CA PRO A 152 -12.84 -23.17 -21.03
C PRO A 152 -11.54 -22.70 -20.38
N ILE A 153 -11.63 -21.76 -19.45
CA ILE A 153 -10.51 -21.16 -18.74
C ILE A 153 -10.80 -21.28 -17.24
N ALA A 154 -9.76 -21.26 -16.41
CA ALA A 154 -9.93 -21.19 -14.95
C ALA A 154 -10.35 -19.78 -14.50
N GLU A 155 -11.23 -19.68 -13.50
CA GLU A 155 -11.74 -18.40 -12.96
C GLU A 155 -10.60 -17.43 -12.58
N ILE A 156 -9.52 -17.98 -12.02
CA ILE A 156 -8.33 -17.22 -11.61
C ILE A 156 -7.65 -16.50 -12.78
N VAL A 157 -7.56 -17.12 -13.95
CA VAL A 157 -6.91 -16.55 -15.14
C VAL A 157 -7.74 -15.40 -15.69
N VAL A 158 -9.07 -15.52 -15.65
CA VAL A 158 -10.00 -14.45 -16.03
C VAL A 158 -9.86 -13.25 -15.10
N LEU A 159 -9.82 -13.49 -13.78
CA LEU A 159 -9.61 -12.43 -12.78
C LEU A 159 -8.24 -11.78 -12.92
N ARG A 160 -7.17 -12.56 -13.15
CA ARG A 160 -5.82 -12.04 -13.39
C ARG A 160 -5.77 -11.16 -14.63
N SER A 161 -6.40 -11.60 -15.72
CA SER A 161 -6.47 -10.84 -16.98
C SER A 161 -7.24 -9.53 -16.79
N MET A 162 -8.37 -9.58 -16.07
CA MET A 162 -9.15 -8.39 -15.71
C MET A 162 -8.33 -7.37 -14.92
N VAL A 163 -7.67 -7.82 -13.85
CA VAL A 163 -6.82 -6.95 -13.03
C VAL A 163 -5.68 -6.38 -13.85
N THR A 164 -5.05 -7.17 -14.72
CA THR A 164 -3.95 -6.73 -15.58
C THR A 164 -4.38 -5.62 -16.54
N ILE A 165 -5.55 -5.74 -17.16
CA ILE A 165 -6.09 -4.72 -18.07
C ILE A 165 -6.41 -3.44 -17.30
N LEU A 166 -7.17 -3.55 -16.20
CA LEU A 166 -7.55 -2.40 -15.39
C LEU A 166 -6.36 -1.69 -14.74
N SER A 167 -5.25 -2.40 -14.53
CA SER A 167 -4.02 -1.82 -13.98
C SER A 167 -3.27 -0.90 -14.95
N GLN A 168 -3.59 -0.94 -16.25
CA GLN A 168 -2.98 -0.09 -17.27
C GLN A 168 -3.63 1.29 -17.32
N GLU A 169 -4.88 1.41 -16.87
CA GLU A 169 -5.63 2.66 -16.87
C GLU A 169 -5.45 3.38 -15.51
N PRO A 170 -4.99 4.65 -15.50
CA PRO A 170 -4.95 5.43 -14.26
C PRO A 170 -6.37 5.69 -13.77
N SER A 171 -6.59 5.76 -12.45
CA SER A 171 -7.90 6.06 -11.82
C SER A 171 -8.89 4.89 -11.75
N LYS A 172 -8.45 3.67 -12.10
CA LYS A 172 -9.26 2.43 -12.03
C LYS A 172 -8.94 1.56 -10.81
N GLU A 173 -8.26 2.12 -9.80
CA GLU A 173 -7.80 1.39 -8.61
C GLU A 173 -8.96 0.79 -7.80
N LEU A 174 -10.13 1.46 -7.78
CA LEU A 174 -11.32 0.92 -7.10
C LEU A 174 -11.89 -0.31 -7.82
N GLU A 175 -11.88 -0.32 -9.16
CA GLU A 175 -12.29 -1.48 -9.94
C GLU A 175 -11.30 -2.63 -9.75
N VAL A 176 -9.99 -2.35 -9.78
CA VAL A 176 -8.96 -3.34 -9.44
C VAL A 176 -9.20 -3.94 -8.06
N LEU A 177 -9.44 -3.10 -7.05
CA LEU A 177 -9.72 -3.55 -5.68
C LEU A 177 -10.93 -4.50 -5.63
N LYS A 178 -12.01 -4.19 -6.37
CA LYS A 178 -13.21 -5.04 -6.45
C LYS A 178 -12.88 -6.44 -6.97
N PHE A 179 -12.08 -6.57 -8.03
CA PHE A 179 -11.73 -7.88 -8.60
C PHE A 179 -10.73 -8.65 -7.76
N VAL A 180 -9.77 -7.95 -7.13
CA VAL A 180 -8.83 -8.59 -6.18
C VAL A 180 -9.59 -9.11 -4.95
N LYS A 181 -10.53 -8.33 -4.40
CA LYS A 181 -11.44 -8.81 -3.33
C LYS A 181 -12.27 -10.01 -3.77
N ARG A 182 -12.79 -10.00 -4.99
CA ARG A 182 -13.52 -11.15 -5.54
C ARG A 182 -12.62 -12.40 -5.59
N ALA A 183 -11.39 -12.28 -6.08
CA ALA A 183 -10.44 -13.39 -6.08
C ALA A 183 -10.17 -13.92 -4.67
N ARG A 184 -9.99 -13.02 -3.70
CA ARG A 184 -9.77 -13.38 -2.30
C ARG A 184 -10.96 -14.13 -1.67
N ASN A 185 -12.19 -13.69 -1.97
CA ASN A 185 -13.41 -14.33 -1.48
C ASN A 185 -13.58 -15.72 -2.08
N ARG A 186 -13.41 -15.86 -3.40
CA ARG A 186 -13.47 -17.14 -4.10
C ARG A 186 -12.44 -18.15 -3.59
N ALA A 187 -11.23 -17.69 -3.28
CA ALA A 187 -10.21 -18.53 -2.66
C ALA A 187 -10.62 -19.04 -1.27
N THR A 188 -11.38 -18.25 -0.48
CA THR A 188 -11.90 -18.70 0.82
C THR A 188 -13.05 -19.70 0.65
N GLU A 189 -13.94 -19.45 -0.30
CA GLU A 189 -15.13 -20.27 -0.55
C GLU A 189 -14.77 -21.65 -1.11
N LEU A 190 -13.88 -21.71 -2.10
CA LEU A 190 -13.49 -22.95 -2.77
C LEU A 190 -12.30 -23.64 -2.10
N GLY A 191 -11.52 -22.91 -1.31
CA GLY A 191 -10.23 -23.34 -0.83
C GLY A 191 -9.08 -22.93 -1.79
N PRO A 192 -7.90 -22.57 -1.26
CA PRO A 192 -6.79 -22.07 -2.08
C PRO A 192 -6.32 -23.04 -3.16
N ASP A 193 -6.24 -24.33 -2.86
CA ASP A 193 -5.74 -25.35 -3.78
C ASP A 193 -6.66 -25.57 -4.99
N LEU A 194 -7.98 -25.47 -4.78
CA LEU A 194 -8.97 -25.62 -5.86
C LEU A 194 -9.04 -24.35 -6.71
N PHE A 195 -8.81 -23.18 -6.11
CA PHE A 195 -8.95 -21.91 -6.80
C PHE A 195 -7.68 -21.47 -7.53
N PHE A 196 -6.52 -21.49 -6.87
CA PHE A 196 -5.23 -21.14 -7.49
C PHE A 196 -4.59 -22.32 -8.22
N GLY A 197 -4.95 -23.54 -7.86
CA GLY A 197 -4.27 -24.76 -8.28
C GLY A 197 -3.31 -25.29 -7.21
N LYS A 198 -2.77 -26.47 -7.46
CA LYS A 198 -1.81 -27.16 -6.58
C LYS A 198 -0.36 -26.91 -7.02
N GLY A 199 0.58 -27.16 -6.12
CA GLY A 199 2.00 -27.08 -6.40
C GLY A 199 2.47 -25.67 -6.76
N GLU A 200 3.44 -25.61 -7.67
CA GLU A 200 4.10 -24.36 -8.05
C GLU A 200 3.17 -23.41 -8.81
N VAL A 201 2.23 -23.93 -9.62
CA VAL A 201 1.26 -23.12 -10.37
C VAL A 201 0.37 -22.33 -9.41
N GLY A 202 -0.16 -23.01 -8.38
CA GLY A 202 -0.96 -22.37 -7.33
C GLY A 202 -0.17 -21.32 -6.55
N ARG A 203 1.09 -21.62 -6.22
CA ARG A 203 1.99 -20.66 -5.55
C ARG A 203 2.23 -19.42 -6.41
N ARG A 204 2.50 -19.58 -7.71
CA ARG A 204 2.72 -18.45 -8.64
C ARG A 204 1.48 -17.56 -8.75
N GLU A 205 0.30 -18.13 -8.93
CA GLU A 205 -0.95 -17.36 -9.03
C GLU A 205 -1.28 -16.63 -7.72
N ARG A 206 -1.19 -17.30 -6.56
CA ARG A 206 -1.35 -16.66 -5.24
C ARG A 206 -0.35 -15.50 -5.07
N ASN A 207 0.93 -15.74 -5.36
CA ASN A 207 1.98 -14.74 -5.22
C ASN A 207 1.78 -13.56 -6.17
N TRP A 208 1.26 -13.79 -7.37
CA TRP A 208 0.93 -12.73 -8.31
C TRP A 208 -0.12 -11.77 -7.73
N PHE A 209 -1.21 -12.28 -7.14
CA PHE A 209 -2.21 -11.45 -6.47
C PHE A 209 -1.67 -10.75 -5.23
N ALA A 210 -0.81 -11.41 -4.45
CA ALA A 210 -0.17 -10.82 -3.28
C ALA A 210 0.75 -9.65 -3.65
N VAL A 211 1.61 -9.83 -4.65
CA VAL A 211 2.53 -8.81 -5.17
C VAL A 211 1.77 -7.67 -5.84
N THR A 212 0.72 -7.98 -6.59
CA THR A 212 -0.15 -6.97 -7.22
C THR A 212 -0.81 -6.10 -6.16
N SER A 213 -1.39 -6.71 -5.12
CA SER A 213 -1.99 -5.98 -4.00
C SER A 213 -0.96 -5.11 -3.27
N TRP A 214 0.25 -5.62 -3.03
CA TRP A 214 1.35 -4.85 -2.44
C TRP A 214 1.75 -3.63 -3.31
N ASN A 215 1.88 -3.83 -4.62
CA ASN A 215 2.26 -2.76 -5.55
C ASN A 215 1.19 -1.66 -5.63
N PHE A 216 -0.09 -2.02 -5.65
CA PHE A 216 -1.17 -1.03 -5.58
C PHE A 216 -1.23 -0.32 -4.22
N GLY A 217 -1.03 -1.06 -3.12
CA GLY A 217 -0.98 -0.47 -1.78
C GLY A 217 0.14 0.58 -1.64
N THR A 218 1.36 0.23 -2.08
CA THR A 218 2.49 1.16 -2.03
C THR A 218 2.34 2.35 -2.98
N ARG A 219 1.78 2.15 -4.17
CA ARG A 219 1.49 3.23 -5.13
C ARG A 219 0.45 4.21 -4.57
N THR A 220 -0.71 3.70 -4.16
CA THR A 220 -1.79 4.54 -3.61
C THR A 220 -1.38 5.26 -2.32
N GLY A 221 -0.49 4.66 -1.52
CA GLY A 221 0.16 5.32 -0.39
C GLY A 221 1.02 6.52 -0.80
N LYS A 222 1.83 6.40 -1.87
CA LYS A 222 2.62 7.54 -2.41
C LYS A 222 1.74 8.65 -2.97
N GLU A 223 0.59 8.30 -3.52
CA GLU A 223 -0.43 9.22 -4.02
C GLU A 223 -1.30 9.83 -2.90
N SER A 224 -1.01 9.54 -1.63
CA SER A 224 -1.78 9.98 -0.45
C SER A 224 -3.25 9.51 -0.43
N ASN A 225 -3.58 8.44 -1.17
CA ASN A 225 -4.86 7.76 -1.07
C ASN A 225 -4.78 6.65 -0.03
N TYR A 226 -4.75 7.06 1.24
CA TYR A 226 -4.50 6.16 2.37
C TYR A 226 -5.62 5.12 2.58
N LYS A 227 -6.85 5.42 2.15
CA LYS A 227 -7.97 4.47 2.21
C LYS A 227 -7.73 3.25 1.32
N LEU A 228 -7.37 3.47 0.05
CA LEU A 228 -7.04 2.38 -0.87
C LEU A 228 -5.76 1.67 -0.46
N CYS A 229 -4.76 2.43 0.02
CA CYS A 229 -3.51 1.88 0.54
C CYS A 229 -3.75 0.82 1.62
N ALA A 230 -4.53 1.15 2.65
CA ALA A 230 -4.85 0.23 3.74
C ALA A 230 -5.56 -1.04 3.25
N GLU A 231 -6.53 -0.90 2.35
CA GLU A 231 -7.29 -2.01 1.78
C GLU A 231 -6.43 -2.96 0.95
N PHE A 232 -5.59 -2.42 0.07
CA PHE A 232 -4.69 -3.23 -0.76
C PHE A 232 -3.61 -3.94 0.06
N LEU A 233 -3.02 -3.27 1.05
CA LEU A 233 -2.04 -3.88 1.95
C LEU A 233 -2.66 -4.97 2.82
N ARG A 234 -3.91 -4.78 3.28
CA ARG A 234 -4.65 -5.83 3.98
C ARG A 234 -4.85 -7.05 3.08
N LEU A 235 -5.29 -6.86 1.84
CA LEU A 235 -5.41 -7.97 0.87
C LEU A 235 -4.07 -8.66 0.60
N ALA A 236 -2.99 -7.91 0.44
CA ALA A 236 -1.66 -8.48 0.28
C ALA A 236 -1.30 -9.42 1.44
N SER A 237 -1.52 -8.97 2.69
CA SER A 237 -1.29 -9.78 3.88
C SER A 237 -2.12 -11.06 3.88
N GLU A 238 -3.36 -10.98 3.41
CA GLU A 238 -4.26 -12.12 3.38
C GLU A 238 -3.83 -13.15 2.33
N PHE A 239 -3.46 -12.73 1.11
CA PHE A 239 -2.93 -13.64 0.09
C PHE A 239 -1.63 -14.32 0.53
N TYR A 240 -0.70 -13.59 1.15
CA TYR A 240 0.53 -14.20 1.68
C TYR A 240 0.28 -15.23 2.80
N CYS A 241 -0.90 -15.17 3.46
CA CYS A 241 -1.28 -16.11 4.50
C CYS A 241 -2.04 -17.33 3.99
N LEU A 242 -2.42 -17.39 2.71
CA LEU A 242 -3.16 -18.53 2.18
C LEU A 242 -2.21 -19.72 1.99
N PRO A 243 -2.47 -20.87 2.66
CA PRO A 243 -1.68 -22.07 2.45
C PRO A 243 -1.98 -22.65 1.07
N ILE A 244 -0.96 -23.18 0.40
CA ILE A 244 -1.09 -23.98 -0.82
C ILE A 244 -0.51 -25.36 -0.52
N ASP A 245 -1.21 -26.42 -0.91
CA ASP A 245 -0.90 -27.83 -0.62
C ASP A 245 -0.78 -28.12 0.90
N GLY A 246 -1.49 -27.37 1.73
CA GLY A 246 -1.38 -27.46 3.20
C GLY A 246 -0.02 -27.01 3.76
N GLN A 247 0.92 -26.57 2.92
CA GLN A 247 2.21 -26.05 3.34
C GLN A 247 2.11 -24.54 3.56
N MET A 248 2.46 -24.12 4.77
CA MET A 248 2.52 -22.72 5.16
C MET A 248 3.89 -22.14 4.81
N GLU A 249 4.14 -21.94 3.52
CA GLU A 249 5.30 -21.17 3.04
C GLU A 249 4.97 -19.68 3.21
N GLN A 250 4.85 -19.26 4.48
CA GLN A 250 4.44 -17.91 4.82
C GLN A 250 5.64 -16.98 4.62
N ASN A 251 5.51 -16.03 3.70
CA ASN A 251 6.40 -14.88 3.67
C ASN A 251 6.07 -13.98 4.87
N ASN A 252 6.44 -14.45 6.06
CA ASN A 252 6.14 -13.84 7.36
C ASN A 252 6.54 -12.36 7.39
N VAL A 253 7.66 -12.04 6.76
CA VAL A 253 8.14 -10.66 6.63
C VAL A 253 7.15 -9.82 5.83
N MET A 254 6.72 -10.27 4.65
CA MET A 254 5.75 -9.53 3.85
C MET A 254 4.37 -9.45 4.49
N VAL A 255 3.93 -10.50 5.20
CA VAL A 255 2.69 -10.45 5.99
C VAL A 255 2.81 -9.36 7.06
N CYS A 256 3.89 -9.37 7.86
CA CYS A 256 4.11 -8.39 8.91
C CYS A 256 4.20 -6.97 8.34
N LYS A 257 4.99 -6.76 7.28
CA LYS A 257 5.10 -5.47 6.56
C LYS A 257 3.74 -4.97 6.10
N SER A 258 2.95 -5.84 5.46
CA SER A 258 1.64 -5.48 4.92
C SER A 258 0.64 -5.10 6.01
N LEU A 259 0.58 -5.87 7.12
CA LEU A 259 -0.31 -5.57 8.25
C LEU A 259 0.08 -4.24 8.94
N VAL A 260 1.37 -4.03 9.21
CA VAL A 260 1.87 -2.82 9.87
C VAL A 260 1.62 -1.58 9.01
N LEU A 261 1.94 -1.64 7.71
CA LEU A 261 1.73 -0.53 6.80
C LEU A 261 0.24 -0.25 6.55
N ALA A 262 -0.63 -1.27 6.58
CA ALA A 262 -2.07 -1.06 6.47
C ALA A 262 -2.61 -0.21 7.64
N ILE A 263 -2.20 -0.51 8.88
CA ILE A 263 -2.60 0.28 10.05
C ILE A 263 -1.94 1.66 10.04
N SER A 264 -0.69 1.77 9.61
CA SER A 264 -0.02 3.05 9.42
C SER A 264 -0.78 3.94 8.42
N ALA A 265 -1.26 3.37 7.31
CA ALA A 265 -2.10 4.08 6.34
C ALA A 265 -3.43 4.53 6.97
N THR A 266 -4.08 3.70 7.80
CA THR A 266 -5.29 4.09 8.54
C THR A 266 -5.05 5.29 9.47
N ILE A 267 -3.92 5.33 10.17
CA ILE A 267 -3.53 6.48 11.03
C ILE A 267 -3.23 7.73 10.18
N ALA A 268 -2.58 7.56 9.03
CA ALA A 268 -2.32 8.66 8.11
C ALA A 268 -3.63 9.23 7.54
N LEU A 269 -4.61 8.37 7.24
CA LEU A 269 -5.96 8.76 6.81
C LEU A 269 -6.68 9.57 7.90
N GLU A 270 -6.62 9.12 9.17
CA GLU A 270 -7.17 9.86 10.33
C GLU A 270 -6.59 11.28 10.39
N SER A 271 -5.27 11.39 10.23
CA SER A 271 -4.55 12.65 10.26
C SER A 271 -4.92 13.57 9.08
N GLN A 272 -5.12 13.01 7.89
CA GLN A 272 -5.53 13.73 6.69
C GLN A 272 -6.97 14.25 6.80
N MET A 273 -7.88 13.40 7.27
CA MET A 273 -9.32 13.71 7.39
C MET A 273 -9.67 14.49 8.67
N LYS A 274 -8.73 14.63 9.61
CA LYS A 274 -8.94 15.22 10.94
C LYS A 274 -10.14 14.61 11.69
N THR A 275 -10.46 13.35 11.38
CA THR A 275 -11.60 12.62 11.91
C THR A 275 -11.05 11.47 12.71
N SER A 276 -11.35 11.42 14.01
CA SER A 276 -10.87 10.37 14.91
C SER A 276 -11.39 9.00 14.49
N LEU A 277 -10.55 7.97 14.67
CA LEU A 277 -10.98 6.57 14.49
C LEU A 277 -12.07 6.21 15.51
N SER A 278 -13.05 5.43 15.06
CA SER A 278 -14.07 4.86 15.92
C SER A 278 -13.48 3.80 16.86
N GLU A 279 -14.16 3.54 17.98
CA GLU A 279 -13.70 2.51 18.94
C GLU A 279 -13.58 1.12 18.29
N SER A 280 -14.47 0.80 17.33
CA SER A 280 -14.42 -0.46 16.60
C SER A 280 -13.19 -0.56 15.68
N GLU A 281 -12.81 0.53 15.01
CA GLU A 281 -11.62 0.57 14.16
C GLU A 281 -10.34 0.47 14.98
N VAL A 282 -10.30 1.11 16.15
CA VAL A 282 -9.17 1.01 17.09
C VAL A 282 -9.00 -0.43 17.59
N LYS A 283 -10.09 -1.10 17.98
CA LYS A 283 -10.04 -2.52 18.40
C LYS A 283 -9.54 -3.42 17.27
N GLN A 284 -10.05 -3.23 16.04
CA GLN A 284 -9.57 -3.99 14.88
C GLN A 284 -8.08 -3.73 14.60
N ALA A 285 -7.61 -2.48 14.73
CA ALA A 285 -6.21 -2.14 14.54
C ALA A 285 -5.31 -2.83 15.58
N VAL A 286 -5.75 -2.94 16.83
CA VAL A 286 -5.02 -3.68 17.88
C VAL A 286 -4.92 -5.16 17.54
N GLU A 287 -6.01 -5.81 17.14
CA GLU A 287 -6.00 -7.23 16.76
C GLU A 287 -5.02 -7.50 15.60
N VAL A 288 -5.04 -6.63 14.59
CA VAL A 288 -4.13 -6.69 13.44
C VAL A 288 -2.68 -6.51 13.88
N LEU A 289 -2.39 -5.55 14.76
CA LEU A 289 -1.05 -5.30 15.27
C LEU A 289 -0.57 -6.40 16.23
N ASP A 290 -1.43 -6.99 17.04
CA ASP A 290 -1.07 -8.11 17.91
C ASP A 290 -0.70 -9.34 17.07
N ARG A 291 -1.42 -9.57 15.97
CA ARG A 291 -1.04 -10.59 14.97
C ARG A 291 0.32 -10.26 14.34
N ALA A 292 0.54 -9.03 13.89
CA ALA A 292 1.81 -8.61 13.32
C ALA A 292 2.97 -8.76 14.33
N GLY A 293 2.75 -8.40 15.60
CA GLY A 293 3.73 -8.52 16.68
C GLY A 293 4.12 -9.97 17.00
N LYS A 294 3.17 -10.91 16.93
CA LYS A 294 3.46 -12.35 17.05
C LYS A 294 4.36 -12.83 15.91
N ILE A 295 4.05 -12.44 14.67
CA ILE A 295 4.85 -12.78 13.49
C ILE A 295 6.25 -12.15 13.59
N LEU A 296 6.34 -10.88 14.00
CA LEU A 296 7.59 -10.16 14.17
C LEU A 296 8.52 -10.85 15.19
N LYS A 297 7.97 -11.31 16.32
CA LYS A 297 8.71 -12.09 17.32
C LYS A 297 9.20 -13.43 16.75
N SER A 298 8.40 -14.12 15.95
CA SER A 298 8.82 -15.37 15.30
C SER A 298 9.92 -15.15 14.25
N ILE A 299 9.90 -14.03 13.53
CA ILE A 299 10.96 -13.69 12.58
C ILE A 299 12.27 -13.36 13.31
N SER A 300 12.20 -12.66 14.45
CA SER A 300 13.39 -12.24 15.19
C SER A 300 14.10 -13.37 15.94
N THR A 301 13.40 -14.47 16.24
CA THR A 301 13.96 -15.66 16.91
C THR A 301 14.49 -16.74 15.96
N CYS A 302 14.25 -16.63 14.65
CA CYS A 302 14.70 -17.64 13.69
C CYS A 302 16.24 -17.61 13.53
N PRO A 303 16.96 -18.74 13.74
CA PRO A 303 18.39 -18.83 13.46
C PRO A 303 18.64 -18.60 11.97
N ARG A 304 19.63 -17.77 11.63
CA ARG A 304 20.07 -17.52 10.25
C ARG A 304 20.64 -18.81 9.66
N LEU A 305 19.80 -19.60 8.99
CA LEU A 305 20.22 -20.74 8.19
C LEU A 305 20.46 -20.23 6.77
N ASN A 306 21.74 -20.03 6.44
CA ASN A 306 22.32 -19.68 5.13
C ASN A 306 22.54 -18.17 4.89
N ASP A 307 23.80 -17.85 4.57
CA ASP A 307 24.31 -16.50 4.30
C ASP A 307 23.90 -15.92 2.92
N ASP A 308 23.16 -16.68 2.09
CA ASP A 308 22.91 -16.32 0.69
C ASP A 308 21.50 -15.76 0.37
N GLU A 309 20.61 -15.62 1.35
CA GLU A 309 19.40 -14.78 1.19
C GLU A 309 19.27 -13.83 2.37
N ILE A 310 19.61 -12.57 2.12
CA ILE A 310 19.53 -11.43 3.03
C ILE A 310 18.05 -11.16 3.37
N ILE A 311 17.45 -11.95 4.26
CA ILE A 311 16.28 -11.53 5.03
C ILE A 311 16.79 -10.93 6.33
N THR A 312 17.51 -9.82 6.21
CA THR A 312 17.79 -8.97 7.37
C THR A 312 16.44 -8.49 7.87
N LEU A 313 16.05 -8.86 9.09
CA LEU A 313 14.94 -8.21 9.78
C LEU A 313 15.25 -6.71 9.75
N GLU A 314 14.55 -5.95 8.89
CA GLU A 314 14.81 -4.54 8.71
C GLU A 314 14.54 -3.83 10.05
N PRO A 315 15.54 -3.16 10.64
CA PRO A 315 15.36 -2.34 11.83
C PRO A 315 14.19 -1.35 11.67
N ASP A 316 13.98 -0.88 10.45
CA ASP A 316 12.85 -0.04 10.04
C ASP A 316 11.49 -0.71 10.27
N LEU A 317 11.33 -2.01 9.98
CA LEU A 317 10.06 -2.70 10.17
C LEU A 317 9.70 -2.81 11.66
N PHE A 318 10.66 -3.14 12.52
CA PHE A 318 10.43 -3.18 13.96
C PHE A 318 10.09 -1.77 14.46
N PHE A 319 10.83 -0.75 14.01
CA PHE A 319 10.53 0.63 14.35
C PHE A 319 9.09 1.04 13.95
N ILE A 320 8.69 0.83 12.68
CA ILE A 320 7.35 1.19 12.20
C ILE A 320 6.28 0.43 12.98
N TYR A 321 6.49 -0.85 13.28
CA TYR A 321 5.59 -1.63 14.15
C TYR A 321 5.44 -0.97 15.53
N THR A 322 6.56 -0.71 16.21
CA THR A 322 6.58 -0.10 17.55
C THR A 322 5.89 1.25 17.54
N PHE A 323 6.19 2.10 16.56
CA PHE A 323 5.63 3.44 16.44
C PHE A 323 4.12 3.39 16.19
N THR A 324 3.67 2.54 15.27
CA THR A 324 2.24 2.35 14.94
C THR A 324 1.48 1.78 16.14
N ALA A 325 2.03 0.77 16.82
CA ALA A 325 1.41 0.16 17.99
C ALA A 325 1.40 1.09 19.21
N TYR A 326 2.42 1.92 19.39
CA TYR A 326 2.42 2.98 20.40
C TYR A 326 1.26 3.97 20.18
N ASP A 327 1.07 4.41 18.94
CA ASP A 327 0.04 5.39 18.58
C ASP A 327 -1.38 4.82 18.79
N ILE A 328 -1.64 3.58 18.36
CA ILE A 328 -2.93 2.90 18.57
C ILE A 328 -3.20 2.64 20.06
N ARG A 329 -2.20 2.17 20.84
CA ARG A 329 -2.37 1.97 22.29
C ARG A 329 -2.67 3.27 23.03
N GLY A 330 -2.13 4.40 22.54
CA GLY A 330 -2.46 5.72 23.05
C GLY A 330 -3.94 6.09 22.90
N ARG A 331 -4.62 5.61 21.85
CA ARG A 331 -6.08 5.79 21.68
C ARG A 331 -6.89 5.02 22.71
N LEU A 332 -6.35 3.92 23.23
CA LEU A 332 -6.97 3.15 24.31
C LEU A 332 -6.60 3.66 25.72
N ASN A 333 -5.78 4.72 25.81
CA ASN A 333 -5.23 5.24 27.07
C ASN A 333 -4.47 4.18 27.89
N ASP A 334 -3.89 3.17 27.22
CA ASP A 334 -3.12 2.09 27.85
C ASP A 334 -1.64 2.51 27.98
N LEU A 335 -1.38 3.41 28.93
CA LEU A 335 -0.05 3.99 29.18
C LEU A 335 0.98 2.93 29.57
N ALA A 336 0.56 1.90 30.32
CA ALA A 336 1.43 0.80 30.76
C ALA A 336 1.90 -0.05 29.58
N ALA A 337 1.00 -0.41 28.66
CA ALA A 337 1.40 -1.16 27.48
C ALA A 337 2.23 -0.32 26.50
N GLN A 338 1.98 0.99 26.38
CA GLN A 338 2.86 1.89 25.63
C GLN A 338 4.29 1.86 26.18
N GLN A 339 4.44 1.96 27.50
CA GLN A 339 5.74 1.94 28.15
C GLN A 339 6.45 0.58 27.98
N LEU A 340 5.73 -0.52 28.16
CA LEU A 340 6.27 -1.87 27.97
C LEU A 340 6.75 -2.10 26.53
N LEU A 341 5.97 -1.65 25.55
CA LEU A 341 6.29 -1.78 24.12
C LEU A 341 7.60 -1.06 23.78
N VAL A 342 7.75 0.20 24.20
CA VAL A 342 8.96 0.99 23.91
C VAL A 342 10.18 0.44 24.65
N LYS A 343 10.02 0.00 25.91
CA LYS A 343 11.09 -0.68 26.66
C LYS A 343 11.54 -1.96 25.95
N SER A 344 10.61 -2.78 25.47
CA SER A 344 10.93 -4.00 24.73
C SER A 344 11.67 -3.71 23.43
N PHE A 345 11.28 -2.66 22.70
CA PHE A 345 11.99 -2.22 21.50
C PHE A 345 13.39 -1.70 21.81
N ALA A 346 13.55 -0.89 22.85
CA ALA A 346 14.85 -0.34 23.28
C ALA A 346 15.87 -1.44 23.60
N CYS A 347 15.43 -2.53 24.22
CA CYS A 347 16.28 -3.70 24.51
C CYS A 347 16.55 -4.60 23.29
N SER A 348 15.94 -4.32 22.13
CA SER A 348 16.10 -5.15 20.94
C SER A 348 17.34 -4.78 20.13
N LYS A 349 17.93 -5.75 19.43
CA LYS A 349 19.07 -5.52 18.50
C LYS A 349 18.73 -4.64 17.30
N ALA A 350 17.43 -4.42 17.04
CA ALA A 350 16.93 -3.58 15.96
C ALA A 350 16.85 -2.09 16.37
N CYS A 351 17.04 -1.77 17.65
CA CYS A 351 16.94 -0.41 18.14
C CYS A 351 18.10 0.46 17.65
N ASN A 352 17.78 1.67 17.21
CA ASN A 352 18.74 2.72 16.87
C ASN A 352 18.40 3.97 17.70
N PRO A 353 19.40 4.72 18.22
CA PRO A 353 19.16 5.99 18.89
C PRO A 353 18.23 6.96 18.12
N LYS A 354 18.34 7.03 16.79
CA LYS A 354 17.47 7.87 15.94
C LYS A 354 15.99 7.50 16.05
N TYR A 355 15.66 6.21 16.17
CA TYR A 355 14.29 5.75 16.35
C TYR A 355 13.75 6.11 17.74
N LEU A 356 14.59 5.97 18.78
CA LEU A 356 14.25 6.39 20.14
C LEU A 356 14.02 7.90 20.23
N LEU A 357 14.83 8.70 19.52
CA LEU A 357 14.61 10.13 19.40
C LEU A 357 13.24 10.43 18.79
N GLN A 358 12.87 9.77 17.70
CA GLN A 358 11.57 9.96 17.05
C GLN A 358 10.40 9.58 17.96
N ILE A 359 10.48 8.42 18.63
CA ILE A 359 9.46 7.99 19.63
C ILE A 359 9.37 9.01 20.77
N GLY A 360 10.50 9.45 21.31
CA GLY A 360 10.57 10.40 22.42
C GLY A 360 9.97 11.78 22.06
N LEU A 361 10.28 12.29 20.87
CA LEU A 361 9.71 13.54 20.36
C LEU A 361 8.21 13.42 20.16
N SER A 362 7.73 12.37 19.50
CA SER A 362 6.29 12.12 19.32
C SER A 362 5.55 11.92 20.64
N ALA A 363 6.15 11.23 21.60
CA ALA A 363 5.58 11.06 22.94
C ALA A 363 5.56 12.36 23.75
N SER A 364 6.46 13.30 23.49
CA SER A 364 6.53 14.60 24.19
C SER A 364 5.55 15.65 23.66
N GLN A 365 5.35 15.68 22.34
CA GLN A 365 4.65 16.77 21.62
C GLN A 365 3.38 16.31 20.90
N GLY A 366 3.13 15.00 20.86
CA GLY A 366 1.99 14.45 20.16
C GLY A 366 0.65 14.78 20.83
N PRO A 367 -0.47 14.58 20.11
CA PRO A 367 -1.82 14.81 20.65
C PRO A 367 -2.14 13.93 21.87
N ARG A 368 -1.44 12.80 22.01
CA ARG A 368 -1.58 11.83 23.10
C ARG A 368 -0.21 11.67 23.78
N SER A 369 0.21 12.75 24.45
CA SER A 369 1.50 12.82 25.13
C SER A 369 1.60 11.77 26.23
N ASN A 370 2.76 11.10 26.32
CA ASN A 370 3.09 10.18 27.39
C ASN A 370 4.47 10.56 27.94
N PRO A 371 4.52 11.33 29.05
CA PRO A 371 5.77 11.87 29.58
C PRO A 371 6.73 10.80 30.06
N GLU A 372 6.23 9.66 30.54
CA GLU A 372 7.07 8.55 30.99
C GLU A 372 7.78 7.88 29.81
N VAL A 373 7.05 7.63 28.73
CA VAL A 373 7.62 7.08 27.49
C VAL A 373 8.59 8.08 26.88
N ALA A 374 8.23 9.36 26.83
CA ALA A 374 9.10 10.42 26.32
C ALA A 374 10.41 10.49 27.12
N THR A 375 10.32 10.51 28.46
CA THR A 375 11.49 10.56 29.35
C THR A 375 12.37 9.32 29.19
N PHE A 376 11.77 8.13 29.11
CA PHE A 376 12.52 6.88 28.91
C PHE A 376 13.25 6.88 27.56
N ALA A 377 12.53 7.09 26.45
CA ALA A 377 13.10 7.01 25.10
C ALA A 377 14.21 8.07 24.88
N LEU A 378 14.01 9.29 25.40
CA LEU A 378 15.00 10.36 25.30
C LEU A 378 16.25 10.09 26.16
N ASN A 379 16.11 9.52 27.36
CA ASN A 379 17.27 9.15 28.19
C ASN A 379 18.09 7.99 27.60
N GLU A 380 17.42 6.98 27.05
CA GLU A 380 18.09 5.88 26.34
C GLU A 380 18.81 6.40 25.09
N CYS A 381 18.16 7.27 24.32
CA CYS A 381 18.77 7.93 23.16
C CYS A 381 19.99 8.78 23.56
N LEU A 382 19.89 9.55 24.66
CA LEU A 382 20.97 10.38 25.17
C LEU A 382 22.18 9.52 25.57
N SER A 383 21.93 8.47 26.34
CA SER A 383 22.98 7.56 26.82
C SER A 383 23.71 6.88 25.67
N ALA A 384 22.97 6.42 24.66
CA ALA A 384 23.55 5.83 23.46
C ALA A 384 24.31 6.86 22.60
N SER A 385 23.82 8.10 22.51
CA SER A 385 24.49 9.17 21.75
C SER A 385 25.81 9.58 22.40
N LEU A 386 25.85 9.68 23.74
CA LEU A 386 27.05 10.01 24.50
C LEU A 386 28.08 8.88 24.50
N SER A 387 27.64 7.63 24.35
CA SER A 387 28.51 6.46 24.25
C SER A 387 29.06 6.22 22.82
N SER A 388 28.62 7.01 21.84
CA SER A 388 29.07 6.93 20.45
C SER A 388 30.51 7.44 20.29
N PRO A 389 31.32 6.85 19.40
CA PRO A 389 32.66 7.37 19.09
C PRO A 389 32.63 8.77 18.44
N SER A 390 31.49 9.15 17.83
CA SER A 390 31.26 10.47 17.26
C SER A 390 29.87 10.98 17.65
N PRO A 391 29.71 11.57 18.86
CA PRO A 391 28.43 12.09 19.32
C PRO A 391 27.93 13.27 18.47
N ASP A 392 26.64 13.27 18.13
CA ASP A 392 25.98 14.42 17.52
C ASP A 392 25.48 15.36 18.62
N TYR A 393 26.28 16.39 18.93
CA TYR A 393 25.96 17.34 20.00
C TYR A 393 24.75 18.22 19.70
N GLN A 394 24.32 18.33 18.45
CA GLN A 394 23.07 19.01 18.10
C GLN A 394 21.87 18.20 18.62
N ASN A 395 21.88 16.89 18.38
CA ASN A 395 20.85 15.99 18.89
C ASN A 395 20.92 15.84 20.41
N VAL A 396 22.12 15.77 21.00
CA VAL A 396 22.29 15.75 22.46
C VAL A 396 21.69 17.01 23.11
N ALA A 397 21.98 18.20 22.56
CA ALA A 397 21.43 19.46 23.08
C ALA A 397 19.91 19.51 22.96
N LEU A 398 19.36 19.11 21.81
CA LEU A 398 17.92 19.00 21.59
C LEU A 398 17.26 18.05 22.62
N ILE A 399 17.84 16.87 22.84
CA ILE A 399 17.34 15.89 23.81
C ILE A 399 17.34 16.48 25.22
N MET A 400 18.45 17.13 25.63
CA MET A 400 18.54 17.79 26.94
C MET A 400 17.47 18.86 27.13
N ARG A 401 17.27 19.72 26.13
CA ARG A 401 16.22 20.76 26.16
C ARG A 401 14.84 20.15 26.34
N LYS A 402 14.54 19.06 25.62
CA LYS A 402 13.24 18.36 25.70
C LYS A 402 13.05 17.68 27.06
N LEU A 403 14.07 17.04 27.60
CA LEU A 403 14.04 16.43 28.95
C LEU A 403 13.82 17.49 30.05
N ILE A 404 14.50 18.64 29.98
CA ILE A 404 14.31 19.75 30.92
C ILE A 404 12.88 20.29 30.84
N ALA A 405 12.36 20.49 29.64
CA ALA A 405 10.98 20.97 29.43
C ALA A 405 9.94 19.96 29.96
N LEU A 406 10.09 18.67 29.65
CA LEU A 406 9.21 17.61 30.15
C LEU A 406 9.19 17.55 31.67
N THR A 407 10.37 17.60 32.30
CA THR A 407 10.51 17.55 33.76
C THR A 407 9.87 18.77 34.41
N SER A 408 10.08 19.96 33.83
CA SER A 408 9.52 21.22 34.34
C SER A 408 7.98 21.24 34.28
N ILE A 409 7.38 20.67 33.23
CA ILE A 409 5.91 20.66 33.07
C ILE A 409 5.25 19.61 33.96
N HIS A 410 5.80 18.40 34.07
CA HIS A 410 5.10 17.28 34.68
C HIS A 410 5.31 17.13 36.18
N LYS A 411 6.39 17.70 36.73
CA LYS A 411 6.71 17.58 38.16
C LYS A 411 6.40 18.83 38.98
N GLY A 412 5.99 19.92 38.31
CA GLY A 412 5.70 21.21 38.93
C GLY A 412 6.89 21.85 39.65
N ASP A 413 6.66 23.01 40.26
CA ASP A 413 7.63 23.74 41.11
C ASP A 413 7.99 22.97 42.40
N THR A 414 7.38 21.80 42.65
CA THR A 414 7.60 20.95 43.82
C THR A 414 8.83 20.03 43.73
N ASP A 415 9.36 19.75 42.53
CA ASP A 415 10.58 18.93 42.32
C ASP A 415 11.66 19.71 41.54
N ASP A 416 11.96 20.91 42.04
CA ASP A 416 13.04 21.79 41.53
C ASP A 416 14.40 21.06 41.49
N ASP A 417 14.57 20.03 42.33
CA ASP A 417 15.74 19.15 42.38
C ASP A 417 15.88 18.25 41.15
N ALA A 418 14.80 17.72 40.58
CA ALA A 418 14.88 16.96 39.34
C ALA A 418 15.29 17.82 38.14
N VAL A 419 14.71 19.02 38.02
CA VAL A 419 15.07 19.97 36.96
C VAL A 419 16.53 20.41 37.14
N TYR A 420 16.94 20.72 38.36
CA TYR A 420 18.32 21.07 38.69
C TYR A 420 19.33 19.96 38.32
N ARG A 421 18.99 18.70 38.58
CA ARG A 421 19.82 17.55 38.16
C ARG A 421 20.01 17.49 36.64
N MET A 422 18.98 17.78 35.86
CA MET A 422 19.09 17.84 34.39
C MET A 422 20.00 18.98 33.91
N TYR A 423 19.93 20.15 34.55
CA TYR A 423 20.87 21.25 34.26
C TYR A 423 22.31 20.87 34.63
N LYS A 424 22.53 20.23 35.78
CA LYS A 424 23.87 19.71 36.15
C LYS A 424 24.39 18.70 35.16
N GLN A 425 23.55 17.79 34.68
CA GLN A 425 23.93 16.82 33.65
C GLN A 425 24.30 17.53 32.33
N ALA A 426 23.53 18.53 31.90
CA ALA A 426 23.86 19.33 30.72
C ALA A 426 25.20 20.06 30.88
N TYR A 427 25.46 20.60 32.07
CA TYR A 427 26.73 21.26 32.38
C TYR A 427 27.90 20.27 32.34
N GLN A 428 27.75 19.08 32.94
CA GLN A 428 28.77 18.02 32.93
C GLN A 428 29.11 17.57 31.51
N ILE A 429 28.11 17.40 30.64
CA ILE A 429 28.33 17.09 29.22
C ILE A 429 29.17 18.20 28.58
N MET A 430 28.79 19.46 28.77
CA MET A 430 29.47 20.61 28.17
C MET A 430 30.91 20.80 28.67
N VAL A 431 31.19 20.52 29.94
CA VAL A 431 32.54 20.62 30.53
C VAL A 431 33.55 19.67 29.84
N GLY A 432 33.08 18.52 29.36
CA GLY A 432 33.91 17.54 28.65
C GLY A 432 34.24 17.91 27.20
N LEU A 433 33.68 19.00 26.66
CA LEU A 433 33.77 19.37 25.26
C LEU A 433 34.74 20.52 25.03
N LYS A 434 35.27 20.61 23.80
CA LYS A 434 36.03 21.78 23.36
C LYS A 434 35.09 22.95 23.06
N GLU A 435 35.65 24.14 23.07
CA GLU A 435 34.92 25.36 22.73
C GLU A 435 34.32 25.24 21.32
N GLY A 436 33.02 25.52 21.19
CA GLY A 436 32.29 25.45 19.92
C GLY A 436 31.73 24.07 19.53
N GLU A 437 32.04 22.99 20.25
CA GLU A 437 31.45 21.66 19.98
C GLU A 437 30.00 21.55 20.45
N TYR A 438 29.66 22.21 21.56
CA TYR A 438 28.27 22.32 21.99
C TYR A 438 27.54 23.45 21.26
N PRO A 439 26.29 23.25 20.79
CA PRO A 439 25.56 24.29 20.06
C PRO A 439 25.39 25.57 20.89
N THR A 440 25.96 26.68 20.39
CA THR A 440 26.04 27.94 21.15
C THR A 440 24.67 28.47 21.57
N GLU A 441 23.67 28.41 20.70
CA GLU A 441 22.32 28.90 21.01
C GLU A 441 21.60 28.05 22.07
N GLU A 442 21.85 26.74 22.10
CA GLU A 442 21.32 25.86 23.15
C GLU A 442 22.04 26.11 24.48
N GLY A 443 23.34 26.35 24.46
CA GLY A 443 24.10 26.78 25.63
C GLY A 443 23.53 28.09 26.19
N LYS A 444 23.34 29.10 25.33
CA LYS A 444 22.76 30.39 25.73
C LYS A 444 21.38 30.22 26.33
N TRP A 445 20.56 29.36 25.74
CA TRP A 445 19.26 29.02 26.30
C TRP A 445 19.39 28.44 27.72
N LEU A 446 20.24 27.43 27.93
CA LEU A 446 20.46 26.82 29.25
C LEU A 446 20.88 27.86 30.30
N ALA A 447 21.84 28.72 29.99
CA ALA A 447 22.30 29.78 30.90
C ALA A 447 21.15 30.71 31.29
N MET A 448 20.41 31.23 30.30
CA MET A 448 19.33 32.19 30.53
C MET A 448 18.13 31.55 31.24
N THR A 449 17.77 30.31 30.91
CA THR A 449 16.61 29.65 31.55
C THR A 449 16.92 29.12 32.94
N ALA A 450 18.19 28.80 33.25
CA ALA A 450 18.63 28.55 34.63
C ALA A 450 18.63 29.85 35.44
N TRP A 451 19.19 30.93 34.90
CA TRP A 451 19.22 32.23 35.56
C TRP A 451 17.82 32.77 35.87
N ASN A 452 16.90 32.69 34.90
CA ASN A 452 15.53 33.16 35.07
C ASN A 452 14.74 32.36 36.13
N ARG A 453 15.11 31.09 36.38
CA ARG A 453 14.51 30.30 37.47
C ARG A 453 14.85 30.86 38.85
N ALA A 454 15.96 31.57 39.00
CA ALA A 454 16.29 32.25 40.25
C ALA A 454 15.39 33.46 40.56
N ALA A 455 14.69 34.02 39.57
CA ALA A 455 13.95 35.27 39.73
C ALA A 455 12.82 35.18 40.78
N MET A 456 12.07 34.08 40.80
CA MET A 456 10.99 33.89 41.78
C MET A 456 11.51 33.61 43.19
N PRO A 457 12.48 32.70 43.40
CA PRO A 457 13.15 32.52 44.70
C PRO A 457 13.72 33.82 45.28
N VAL A 458 14.33 34.68 44.46
CA VAL A 458 14.81 36.01 44.90
C VAL A 458 13.66 36.86 45.43
N ARG A 459 12.56 36.95 44.68
CA ARG A 459 11.39 37.74 45.08
C ARG A 459 10.72 37.22 46.34
N MET A 460 10.75 35.91 46.55
CA MET A 460 10.19 35.23 47.73
C MET A 460 11.16 35.17 48.93
N GLY A 461 12.37 35.73 48.81
CA GLY A 461 13.38 35.69 49.88
C GLY A 461 13.99 34.31 50.13
N GLN A 462 13.79 33.34 49.22
CA GLN A 462 14.37 32.01 49.29
C GLN A 462 15.83 32.03 48.78
N ILE A 463 16.73 32.61 49.57
CA ILE A 463 18.09 32.96 49.14
C ILE A 463 18.91 31.72 48.75
N GLU A 464 18.78 30.59 49.45
CA GLU A 464 19.53 29.37 49.13
C GLU A 464 19.14 28.79 47.76
N MET A 465 17.84 28.72 47.48
CA MET A 465 17.32 28.25 46.19
C MET A 465 17.64 29.25 45.06
N ALA A 466 17.61 30.55 45.34
CA ALA A 466 18.05 31.59 44.42
C ALA A 466 19.54 31.42 44.04
N LYS A 467 20.43 31.29 45.03
CA LYS A 467 21.87 31.07 44.83
C LYS A 467 22.13 29.84 43.96
N LYS A 468 21.47 28.73 44.28
CA LYS A 468 21.56 27.47 43.54
C LYS A 468 21.29 27.63 42.04
N TRP A 469 20.25 28.37 41.66
CA TRP A 469 19.90 28.62 40.25
C TRP A 469 20.80 29.67 39.58
N MET A 470 21.21 30.71 40.31
CA MET A 470 22.16 31.72 39.82
C MET A 470 23.53 31.11 39.52
N ASP A 471 24.05 30.28 40.42
CA ASP A 471 25.36 29.66 40.27
C ASP A 471 25.40 28.78 39.01
N VAL A 472 24.35 27.98 38.76
CA VAL A 472 24.24 27.17 37.52
C VAL A 472 24.15 28.05 36.27
N GLY A 473 23.33 29.11 36.28
CA GLY A 473 23.22 30.02 35.14
C GLY A 473 24.57 30.68 34.79
N LEU A 474 25.30 31.11 35.83
CA LEU A 474 26.62 31.72 35.71
C LEU A 474 27.67 30.72 35.21
N ASP A 475 27.66 29.48 35.72
CA ASP A 475 28.56 28.40 35.29
C ASP A 475 28.43 28.12 33.78
N PHE A 476 27.20 28.11 33.25
CA PHE A 476 26.98 28.02 31.81
C PHE A 476 27.52 29.25 31.08
N ALA A 477 27.15 30.46 31.52
CA ALA A 477 27.49 31.71 30.85
C ALA A 477 29.02 31.87 30.65
N LYS A 478 29.81 31.46 31.64
CA LYS A 478 31.29 31.48 31.59
C LYS A 478 31.93 30.65 30.49
N ARG A 479 31.23 29.62 29.99
CA ARG A 479 31.76 28.68 28.99
C ARG A 479 31.25 28.94 27.58
N ILE A 480 30.18 29.72 27.43
CA ILE A 480 29.50 29.87 26.16
C ILE A 480 30.02 31.12 25.43
N PRO A 481 30.53 30.98 24.19
CA PRO A 481 30.95 32.13 23.41
C PRO A 481 29.83 33.17 23.22
N GLY A 482 30.17 34.44 23.41
CA GLY A 482 29.23 35.57 23.25
C GLY A 482 28.37 35.89 24.48
N MET A 483 28.66 35.30 25.65
CA MET A 483 27.98 35.60 26.93
C MET A 483 28.76 36.56 27.86
N ASN A 484 29.87 37.14 27.41
CA ASN A 484 30.79 37.92 28.27
C ASN A 484 30.11 39.10 28.99
N SER A 485 29.28 39.88 28.29
CA SER A 485 28.54 41.00 28.89
C SER A 485 27.52 40.54 29.93
N TYR A 486 26.80 39.45 29.63
CA TYR A 486 25.85 38.86 30.56
C TYR A 486 26.55 38.27 31.79
N THR A 487 27.70 37.64 31.60
CA THR A 487 28.50 37.05 32.67
C THR A 487 28.93 38.10 33.68
N ALA A 488 29.44 39.25 33.23
CA ALA A 488 29.80 40.37 34.11
C ALA A 488 28.60 40.87 34.92
N CYS A 489 27.44 41.09 34.27
CA CYS A 489 26.22 41.51 34.96
C CYS A 489 25.71 40.46 35.96
N MET A 490 25.84 39.17 35.64
CA MET A 490 25.46 38.07 36.52
C MET A 490 26.36 38.02 37.76
N GLU A 491 27.68 38.21 37.60
CA GLU A 491 28.65 38.26 38.71
C GLU A 491 28.36 39.42 39.66
N ASP A 492 28.16 40.64 39.12
CA ASP A 492 27.81 41.82 39.91
C ASP A 492 26.52 41.61 40.73
N PHE A 493 25.52 40.96 40.13
CA PHE A 493 24.25 40.67 40.80
C PHE A 493 24.42 39.64 41.92
N VAL A 494 25.15 38.54 41.68
CA VAL A 494 25.44 37.52 42.69
C VAL A 494 26.19 38.14 43.87
N ASP A 495 27.18 39.00 43.62
CA ASP A 495 27.92 39.70 44.67
C ASP A 495 27.05 40.66 45.46
N GLY A 496 26.13 41.35 44.80
CA GLY A 496 25.12 42.20 45.44
C GLY A 496 24.18 41.43 46.37
N VAL A 497 23.73 40.24 45.94
CA VAL A 497 22.89 39.35 46.77
C VAL A 497 23.66 38.79 47.94
N ARG A 498 24.91 38.36 47.75
CA ARG A 498 25.79 37.85 48.82
C ARG A 498 26.07 38.90 49.89
N LYS A 499 26.28 40.17 49.50
CA LYS A 499 26.48 41.29 50.43
C LYS A 499 25.23 41.64 51.25
N LYS A 500 24.04 41.51 50.67
CA LYS A 500 22.76 41.81 51.33
C LYS A 500 22.26 40.70 52.25
N PHE A 501 22.62 39.46 51.98
CA PHE A 501 22.21 38.28 52.74
C PHE A 501 23.43 37.38 53.04
N PRO A 502 24.31 37.79 53.98
CA PRO A 502 25.43 36.98 54.43
C PRO A 502 24.88 35.67 55.03
N CYS A 503 25.48 34.54 54.66
CA CYS A 503 25.10 33.26 55.26
C CYS A 503 25.32 33.34 56.78
N ALA A 504 24.33 32.90 57.57
CA ALA A 504 24.60 32.49 58.93
C ALA A 504 25.45 31.22 58.83
N GLU A 505 26.65 31.24 59.44
CA GLU A 505 27.53 30.07 59.55
C GLU A 505 26.86 28.93 60.32
#